data_AF-A0A928AAJ3-F1
#
_entry.id   AF-A0A928AAJ3-F1
#
_cell.length_a   1.000
_cell.length_b   1.000
_cell.length_c   1.000
_cell.angle_alpha   90.00
_cell.angle_beta   90.00
_cell.angle_gamma   90.00
#
_symmetry.space_group_name_H-M   'P 1'
#
loop_
_entity.id
_entity.type
_entity.pdbx_description
1 polymer ?
#
loop_
_entity_poly.entity_id
_entity_poly.type
_entity_poly.pdbx_seq_one_letter_code
_entity_poly.pdbx_strand_id
1 'polypeptide(L)'
;MREVIGGTWITQLVIVFMFVFAAFLALSINYSKAFKIKNEVLNIIEREEGLTDNAIKLTNNYLVNTGYNTKGKCPKNSWGITVRGIGQYDKKFIENSSNKKYSFCVRKVKSTANNFRNRAYYELRLFFKFGLPVIGDITTFDVEGQSKDVTYPLDKLRAYSK
;
A
#
# COMPACT_ATOMS: atom_id res chain seq x y z
N MET A 1 0.49 9.48 -55.64
CA MET A 1 -0.29 8.96 -54.48
C MET A 1 0.33 7.74 -53.79
N ARG A 2 1.23 6.97 -54.45
CA ARG A 2 1.91 5.81 -53.84
C ARG A 2 2.95 6.15 -52.75
N GLU A 3 3.44 7.40 -52.71
CA GLU A 3 4.42 7.86 -51.71
C GLU A 3 3.80 8.14 -50.33
N VAL A 4 2.49 8.40 -50.27
CA VAL A 4 1.79 8.62 -49.00
C VAL A 4 1.70 7.33 -48.18
N ILE A 5 1.66 6.17 -48.84
CA ILE A 5 1.51 4.84 -48.21
C ILE A 5 2.73 4.46 -47.36
N GLY A 6 3.95 4.88 -47.74
CA GLY A 6 5.16 4.65 -46.96
C GLY A 6 5.25 5.56 -45.73
N GLY A 7 4.81 6.82 -45.86
CA GLY A 7 4.79 7.78 -44.77
C GLY A 7 3.80 7.41 -43.66
N THR A 8 2.60 6.93 -44.01
CA THR A 8 1.59 6.55 -43.01
C THR A 8 2.05 5.39 -42.12
N TRP A 9 2.75 4.40 -42.70
CA TRP A 9 3.29 3.26 -41.96
C TRP A 9 4.30 3.68 -40.88
N ILE A 10 5.21 4.60 -41.23
CA ILE A 10 6.21 5.13 -40.30
C ILE A 10 5.53 5.95 -39.21
N THR A 11 4.55 6.79 -39.56
CA THR A 11 3.81 7.58 -38.55
C THR A 11 3.05 6.72 -37.56
N GLN A 12 2.45 5.61 -38.01
CA GLN A 12 1.73 4.68 -37.13
C GLN A 12 2.67 3.98 -36.15
N LEU A 13 3.85 3.58 -36.61
CA LEU A 13 4.88 2.98 -35.77
C LEU A 13 5.34 3.98 -34.69
N VAL A 14 5.57 5.25 -35.04
CA VAL A 14 5.95 6.30 -34.08
C VAL A 14 4.85 6.51 -33.02
N ILE A 15 3.58 6.56 -33.42
CA ILE A 15 2.44 6.71 -32.49
C ILE A 15 2.39 5.54 -31.50
N VAL A 16 2.58 4.31 -31.96
CA VAL A 16 2.60 3.12 -31.08
C VAL A 16 3.72 3.23 -30.05
N PHE A 17 4.94 3.58 -30.47
CA PHE A 17 6.06 3.76 -29.54
C PHE A 17 5.78 4.88 -28.52
N MET A 18 5.22 6.00 -28.96
CA MET A 18 4.83 7.10 -28.06
C MET A 18 3.81 6.64 -27.00
N PHE A 19 2.81 5.84 -27.38
CA PHE A 19 1.85 5.26 -26.44
C PHE A 19 2.51 4.31 -25.43
N VAL A 20 3.44 3.46 -25.89
CA VAL A 20 4.19 2.55 -25.00
C VAL A 20 5.02 3.34 -23.99
N PHE A 21 5.72 4.40 -24.42
CA PHE A 21 6.47 5.26 -23.51
C PHE A 21 5.57 5.96 -22.49
N ALA A 22 4.43 6.51 -22.93
CA ALA A 22 3.48 7.15 -22.02
C ALA A 22 2.91 6.16 -20.99
N ALA A 23 2.58 4.93 -21.41
CA ALA A 23 2.13 3.88 -20.51
C ALA A 23 3.21 3.47 -19.50
N PHE A 24 4.46 3.32 -19.95
CA PHE A 24 5.59 3.01 -19.07
C PHE A 24 5.86 4.11 -18.04
N LEU A 25 5.80 5.38 -18.45
CA LEU A 25 5.94 6.51 -17.53
C LEU A 25 4.82 6.54 -16.49
N ALA A 26 3.57 6.33 -16.91
CA ALA A 26 2.44 6.26 -15.99
C ALA A 26 2.59 5.11 -14.98
N LEU A 27 3.05 3.93 -15.43
CA LEU A 27 3.39 2.79 -14.58
C LEU A 27 4.45 3.15 -13.53
N SER A 28 5.56 3.75 -13.98
CA SER A 28 6.69 4.11 -13.11
C SER A 28 6.30 5.12 -12.04
N ILE A 29 5.50 6.14 -12.39
CA ILE A 29 5.00 7.15 -11.44
C ILE A 29 4.06 6.52 -10.41
N ASN A 30 3.10 5.71 -10.86
CA ASN A 30 2.15 5.05 -9.96
C ASN A 30 2.85 4.09 -8.99
N TYR A 31 3.84 3.34 -9.48
CA TYR A 31 4.67 2.46 -8.66
C TYR A 31 5.48 3.26 -7.63
N SER A 32 6.15 4.34 -8.06
CA SER A 32 6.94 5.20 -7.16
C SER A 32 6.08 5.82 -6.05
N LYS A 33 4.86 6.26 -6.37
CA LYS A 33 3.90 6.79 -5.39
C LYS A 33 3.52 5.71 -4.36
N ALA A 34 3.27 4.48 -4.80
CA ALA A 34 2.90 3.38 -3.94
C ALA A 34 4.00 3.03 -2.92
N PHE A 35 5.26 2.99 -3.38
CA PHE A 35 6.41 2.73 -2.52
C PHE A 35 6.68 3.87 -1.53
N LYS A 36 6.52 5.12 -1.97
CA LYS A 36 6.64 6.29 -1.08
C LYS A 36 5.63 6.24 0.06
N ILE A 37 4.35 6.00 -0.26
CA ILE A 37 3.28 5.90 0.74
C ILE A 37 3.56 4.74 1.71
N LYS A 38 3.95 3.57 1.18
CA LYS A 38 4.30 2.42 2.01
C LYS A 38 5.39 2.73 3.02
N ASN A 39 6.48 3.33 2.56
CA ASN A 39 7.64 3.61 3.41
C ASN A 39 7.30 4.65 4.49
N GLU A 40 6.50 5.67 4.17
CA GLU A 40 6.05 6.65 5.15
C GLU A 40 5.13 6.04 6.22
N VAL A 41 4.20 5.17 5.83
CA VAL A 41 3.33 4.47 6.79
C VAL A 41 4.14 3.56 7.70
N LEU A 42 5.13 2.83 7.17
CA LEU A 42 6.04 2.03 7.98
C LEU A 42 6.85 2.90 8.94
N ASN A 43 7.41 4.02 8.47
CA ASN A 43 8.16 4.96 9.28
C ASN A 43 7.32 5.53 10.44
N ILE A 44 6.02 5.80 10.23
CA ILE A 44 5.11 6.22 11.31
C ILE A 44 4.93 5.11 12.34
N ILE A 45 4.72 3.86 11.91
CA ILE A 45 4.59 2.71 12.82
C ILE A 45 5.89 2.49 13.61
N GLU A 46 7.04 2.65 12.98
CA GLU A 46 8.36 2.51 13.62
C GLU A 46 8.60 3.62 14.66
N ARG A 47 8.30 4.88 14.34
CA ARG A 47 8.48 6.02 15.25
C ARG A 47 7.61 5.95 16.49
N GLU A 48 6.40 5.42 16.34
CA GLU A 48 5.44 5.27 17.44
C GLU A 48 5.60 3.93 18.18
N GLU A 49 6.68 3.18 17.88
CA GLU A 49 6.99 1.87 18.46
C GLU A 49 5.81 0.87 18.36
N GLY A 50 5.08 0.92 17.25
CA GLY A 50 3.97 0.03 16.95
C GLY A 50 2.70 0.74 16.50
N LEU A 51 1.61 -0.01 16.43
CA LEU A 51 0.31 0.50 15.98
C LEU A 51 -0.49 1.10 17.16
N THR A 52 0.02 2.20 17.70
CA THR A 52 -0.69 3.00 18.72
C THR A 52 -1.83 3.81 18.09
N ASP A 53 -2.76 4.33 18.90
CA ASP A 53 -3.84 5.18 18.39
C ASP A 53 -3.31 6.47 17.74
N ASN A 54 -2.14 6.95 18.19
CA ASN A 54 -1.43 8.07 17.57
C ASN A 54 -0.85 7.70 16.21
N ALA A 55 -0.21 6.52 16.09
CA ALA A 55 0.29 6.00 14.82
C ALA A 55 -0.81 5.87 13.76
N ILE A 56 -1.98 5.37 14.16
CA ILE A 56 -3.13 5.25 13.27
C ILE A 56 -3.65 6.63 12.86
N LYS A 57 -3.74 7.58 13.80
CA LYS A 57 -4.18 8.95 13.50
C LYS A 57 -3.24 9.66 12.51
N LEU A 58 -1.93 9.57 12.74
CA LEU A 58 -0.90 10.14 11.85
C LEU A 58 -0.96 9.50 10.46
N THR A 59 -1.01 8.17 10.41
CA THR A 59 -1.14 7.41 9.16
C THR A 59 -2.41 7.79 8.41
N ASN A 60 -3.54 7.88 9.11
CA ASN A 60 -4.83 8.26 8.54
C ASN A 60 -4.76 9.67 7.92
N ASN A 61 -4.19 10.65 8.63
CA ASN A 61 -4.04 12.00 8.11
C ASN A 61 -3.12 12.04 6.87
N TYR A 62 -2.03 11.28 6.90
CA TYR A 62 -1.12 11.15 5.76
C TYR A 62 -1.80 10.53 4.53
N LEU A 63 -2.57 9.44 4.71
CA LEU A 63 -3.29 8.77 3.62
C LEU A 63 -4.38 9.65 3.02
N VAL A 64 -5.12 10.41 3.84
CA VAL A 64 -6.11 11.39 3.36
C VAL A 64 -5.42 12.49 2.55
N ASN A 65 -4.33 13.06 3.07
CA ASN A 65 -3.62 14.16 2.42
C ASN A 65 -2.94 13.74 1.09
N THR A 66 -2.58 12.46 0.95
CA THR A 66 -1.99 11.92 -0.29
C THR A 66 -3.04 11.44 -1.30
N GLY A 67 -4.33 11.54 -0.96
CA GLY A 67 -5.45 11.11 -1.80
C GLY A 67 -5.58 9.60 -1.94
N TYR A 68 -5.12 8.83 -0.96
CA TYR A 68 -5.22 7.38 -0.97
C TYR A 68 -6.66 6.94 -0.62
N ASN A 69 -7.40 6.41 -1.60
CA ASN A 69 -8.80 6.00 -1.45
C ASN A 69 -9.07 4.56 -1.93
N THR A 70 -8.04 3.74 -1.94
CA THR A 70 -8.10 2.34 -2.38
C THR A 70 -8.44 1.44 -1.19
N LYS A 71 -9.22 0.38 -1.45
CA LYS A 71 -9.66 -0.57 -0.43
C LYS A 71 -9.48 -2.00 -0.92
N GLY A 72 -8.96 -2.86 -0.07
CA GLY A 72 -8.71 -4.26 -0.38
C GLY A 72 -9.04 -5.19 0.78
N LYS A 73 -8.86 -6.49 0.55
CA LYS A 73 -9.15 -7.53 1.55
C LYS A 73 -7.90 -7.78 2.40
N CYS A 74 -8.09 -7.78 3.71
CA CYS A 74 -7.02 -8.10 4.64
C CYS A 74 -6.88 -9.62 4.87
N PRO A 75 -5.65 -10.13 5.05
CA PRO A 75 -5.43 -11.52 5.43
C PRO A 75 -5.96 -11.82 6.84
N LYS A 76 -6.13 -13.11 7.17
CA LYS A 76 -6.49 -13.55 8.52
C LYS A 76 -5.42 -13.11 9.53
N ASN A 77 -5.84 -12.91 10.77
CA ASN A 77 -4.99 -12.51 11.90
C ASN A 77 -4.27 -11.17 11.67
N SER A 78 -4.93 -10.24 10.98
CA SER A 78 -4.43 -8.88 10.76
C SER A 78 -5.42 -7.85 11.26
N TRP A 79 -4.92 -6.63 11.48
CA TRP A 79 -5.72 -5.46 11.78
C TRP A 79 -6.05 -4.75 10.48
N GLY A 80 -7.33 -4.58 10.19
CA GLY A 80 -7.82 -3.82 9.05
C GLY A 80 -8.23 -2.45 9.53
N ILE A 81 -7.67 -1.42 8.90
CA ILE A 81 -7.95 -0.03 9.21
C ILE A 81 -8.69 0.58 8.03
N THR A 82 -9.83 1.21 8.32
CA THR A 82 -10.61 1.97 7.34
C THR A 82 -10.49 3.44 7.64
N VAL A 83 -9.94 4.17 6.66
CA VAL A 83 -9.82 5.63 6.67
C VAL A 83 -11.14 6.23 6.19
N ARG A 84 -11.70 7.21 6.93
CA ARG A 84 -12.93 7.91 6.54
C ARG A 84 -12.72 9.41 6.33
N GLY A 85 -11.82 10.03 7.08
CA GLY A 85 -11.52 11.46 7.00
C GLY A 85 -10.41 11.83 7.99
N ILE A 86 -10.02 13.11 8.07
CA ILE A 86 -8.96 13.56 8.97
C ILE A 86 -9.33 13.23 10.42
N GLY A 87 -8.45 12.52 11.12
CA GLY A 87 -8.68 12.04 12.49
C GLY A 87 -9.77 10.98 12.67
N GLN A 88 -10.47 10.56 11.61
CA GLN A 88 -11.56 9.58 11.67
C GLN A 88 -11.16 8.25 11.02
N TYR A 89 -10.97 7.23 11.85
CA TYR A 89 -10.62 5.89 11.42
C TYR A 89 -11.44 4.83 12.17
N ASP A 90 -11.61 3.67 11.53
CA ASP A 90 -12.17 2.47 12.15
C ASP A 90 -11.12 1.36 12.11
N LYS A 91 -10.86 0.73 13.26
CA LYS A 91 -9.90 -0.38 13.38
C LYS A 91 -10.63 -1.65 13.78
N LYS A 92 -10.44 -2.72 13.01
CA LYS A 92 -11.04 -4.02 13.32
C LYS A 92 -10.02 -5.14 13.17
N PHE A 93 -9.93 -6.00 14.18
CA PHE A 93 -9.17 -7.23 14.09
C PHE A 93 -9.93 -8.27 13.25
N ILE A 94 -9.24 -8.89 12.29
CA ILE A 94 -9.79 -9.89 11.38
C ILE A 94 -9.30 -11.26 11.85
N GLU A 95 -10.12 -11.96 12.63
CA GLU A 95 -9.86 -13.34 13.06
C GLU A 95 -10.10 -14.34 11.92
N ASN A 96 -11.15 -14.11 11.13
CA ASN A 96 -11.54 -14.96 10.00
C ASN A 96 -11.60 -14.15 8.70
N SER A 97 -11.47 -14.81 7.56
CA SER A 97 -11.51 -14.15 6.24
C SER A 97 -12.82 -13.38 6.10
N SER A 98 -12.74 -12.05 6.23
CA SER A 98 -13.91 -11.19 6.14
C SER A 98 -14.03 -10.66 4.71
N ASN A 99 -15.26 -10.59 4.20
CA ASN A 99 -15.51 -9.96 2.90
C ASN A 99 -15.47 -8.42 2.97
N LYS A 100 -15.23 -7.84 4.16
CA LYS A 100 -15.06 -6.40 4.35
C LYS A 100 -13.75 -5.91 3.72
N LYS A 101 -13.83 -4.76 3.05
CA LYS A 101 -12.68 -4.08 2.46
C LYS A 101 -12.15 -2.99 3.40
N TYR A 102 -10.85 -2.93 3.56
CA TYR A 102 -10.13 -1.99 4.43
C TYR A 102 -9.16 -1.15 3.60
N SER A 103 -8.78 0.02 4.11
CA SER A 103 -7.82 0.91 3.45
C SER A 103 -6.40 0.34 3.51
N PHE A 104 -6.00 -0.20 4.65
CA PHE A 104 -4.70 -0.86 4.82
C PHE A 104 -4.77 -1.92 5.91
N CYS A 105 -3.84 -2.87 5.88
CA CYS A 105 -3.77 -3.98 6.82
C CYS A 105 -2.42 -4.00 7.52
N VAL A 106 -2.43 -4.25 8.83
CA VAL A 106 -1.21 -4.35 9.64
C VAL A 106 -1.24 -5.66 10.43
N ARG A 107 -0.16 -6.43 10.37
CA ARG A 107 0.02 -7.64 11.18
C ARG A 107 1.26 -7.49 12.05
N LYS A 108 1.13 -7.80 13.34
CA LYS A 108 2.25 -7.86 14.29
C LYS A 108 2.76 -9.29 14.36
N VAL A 109 4.04 -9.49 14.07
CA VAL A 109 4.69 -10.81 14.11
C VAL A 109 5.79 -10.79 15.15
N LYS A 110 5.87 -11.84 15.99
CA LYS A 110 6.95 -11.99 16.97
C LYS A 110 8.25 -12.36 16.26
N SER A 111 9.35 -11.69 16.61
CA SER A 111 10.68 -12.03 16.09
C SER A 111 11.27 -13.17 16.93
N THR A 112 11.46 -14.35 16.32
CA THR A 112 11.96 -15.57 16.97
C THR A 112 13.49 -15.56 17.14
N ALA A 113 14.08 -14.42 17.48
CA ALA A 113 15.50 -14.33 17.78
C ALA A 113 15.75 -14.67 19.27
N ASN A 114 16.46 -15.78 19.48
CA ASN A 114 16.59 -16.60 20.70
C ASN A 114 17.00 -15.92 22.03
N ASN A 115 17.05 -14.59 22.20
CA ASN A 115 17.47 -13.96 23.45
C ASN A 115 16.71 -12.69 23.88
N PHE A 116 15.70 -12.23 23.13
CA PHE A 116 14.94 -11.02 23.49
C PHE A 116 13.43 -11.27 23.37
N ARG A 117 12.77 -11.49 24.51
CA ARG A 117 11.35 -11.92 24.62
C ARG A 117 10.30 -10.91 24.08
N ASN A 118 10.71 -9.70 23.69
CA ASN A 118 9.78 -8.61 23.33
C ASN A 118 9.98 -8.00 21.93
N ARG A 119 10.79 -8.59 21.06
CA ARG A 119 10.96 -8.08 19.69
C ARG A 119 9.79 -8.46 18.80
N ALA A 120 9.22 -7.48 18.10
CA ALA A 120 8.18 -7.69 17.10
C ALA A 120 8.43 -6.83 15.86
N TYR A 121 8.10 -7.37 14.69
CA TYR A 121 8.08 -6.62 13.45
C TYR A 121 6.64 -6.51 12.93
N TYR A 122 6.38 -5.44 12.17
CA TYR A 122 5.08 -5.16 11.59
C TYR A 122 5.10 -5.41 10.10
N GLU A 123 4.14 -6.18 9.63
CA GLU A 123 3.89 -6.36 8.21
C GLU A 123 2.73 -5.46 7.80
N LEU A 124 2.98 -4.58 6.85
CA LEU A 124 2.02 -3.66 6.27
C LEU A 124 1.63 -4.17 4.88
N ARG A 125 0.33 -4.22 4.60
CA ARG A 125 -0.23 -4.43 3.27
C ARG A 125 -1.09 -3.25 2.87
N LEU A 126 -0.69 -2.57 1.81
CA LEU A 126 -1.43 -1.48 1.16
C LEU A 126 -1.98 -1.95 -0.17
N PHE A 127 -3.03 -1.29 -0.66
CA PHE A 127 -3.72 -1.63 -1.89
C PHE A 127 -3.61 -0.45 -2.85
N PHE A 128 -3.22 -0.68 -4.09
CA PHE A 128 -3.15 0.36 -5.10
C PHE A 128 -3.95 -0.05 -6.31
N LYS A 129 -4.50 0.95 -7.00
CA LYS A 129 -5.16 0.75 -8.27
C LYS A 129 -4.19 1.17 -9.37
N PHE A 130 -4.11 0.35 -10.39
CA PHE A 130 -3.40 0.70 -11.60
C PHE A 130 -4.39 1.30 -12.60
N GLY A 131 -4.20 2.58 -12.90
CA GLY A 131 -5.00 3.32 -13.86
C GLY A 131 -4.18 3.73 -15.09
N LEU A 132 -4.72 3.46 -16.29
CA LEU A 132 -4.17 3.97 -17.55
C LEU A 132 -4.90 5.27 -17.94
N PRO A 133 -4.20 6.27 -18.50
CA PRO A 133 -4.78 7.57 -18.85
C PRO A 133 -6.02 7.51 -19.75
N VAL A 134 -6.15 6.47 -20.58
CA VAL A 134 -7.25 6.31 -21.55
C VAL A 134 -8.30 5.27 -21.11
N ILE A 135 -7.89 4.27 -20.32
CA ILE A 135 -8.73 3.10 -20.00
C ILE A 135 -9.27 3.15 -18.55
N GLY A 136 -8.72 4.05 -17.72
CA GLY A 136 -9.08 4.14 -16.30
C GLY A 136 -8.43 3.04 -15.44
N ASP A 137 -9.00 2.79 -14.26
CA ASP A 137 -8.55 1.77 -13.30
C ASP A 137 -8.75 0.36 -13.87
N ILE A 138 -7.68 -0.34 -14.25
CA ILE A 138 -7.77 -1.68 -14.85
C ILE A 138 -7.63 -2.80 -13.82
N THR A 139 -6.76 -2.65 -12.82
CA THR A 139 -6.46 -3.71 -11.84
C THR A 139 -6.09 -3.13 -10.49
N THR A 140 -6.29 -3.92 -9.42
CA THR A 140 -5.79 -3.59 -8.09
C THR A 140 -4.64 -4.52 -7.74
N PHE A 141 -3.52 -3.96 -7.29
CA PHE A 141 -2.38 -4.71 -6.80
C PHE A 141 -2.10 -4.34 -5.35
N ASP A 142 -1.63 -5.29 -4.57
CA ASP A 142 -1.19 -5.07 -3.20
C ASP A 142 0.32 -4.86 -3.13
N VAL A 143 0.74 -3.99 -2.22
CA VAL A 143 2.15 -3.74 -1.94
C VAL A 143 2.39 -4.06 -0.48
N GLU A 144 3.30 -4.99 -0.26
CA GLU A 144 3.72 -5.42 1.08
C GLU A 144 5.01 -4.73 1.51
N GLY A 145 5.13 -4.52 2.81
CA GLY A 145 6.33 -4.01 3.45
C GLY A 145 6.44 -4.52 4.88
N GLN A 146 7.67 -4.66 5.36
CA GLN A 146 7.95 -5.07 6.72
C GLN A 146 8.71 -3.93 7.41
N SER A 147 8.32 -3.64 8.65
CA SER A 147 9.07 -2.72 9.50
C SER A 147 10.35 -3.39 9.99
N LYS A 148 11.29 -2.58 10.47
CA LYS A 148 12.37 -3.06 11.33
C LYS A 148 11.81 -3.65 12.64
N ASP A 149 12.63 -4.48 13.29
CA ASP A 149 12.31 -5.05 14.59
C ASP A 149 12.16 -3.93 15.64
N VAL A 150 10.97 -3.84 16.24
CA VAL A 150 10.68 -2.96 17.37
C VAL A 150 10.97 -3.74 18.66
N THR A 151 11.86 -3.19 19.51
CA THR A 151 12.36 -3.90 20.70
C THR A 151 11.37 -3.87 21.88
N TYR A 152 10.57 -2.80 22.00
CA TYR A 152 9.53 -2.64 23.01
C TYR A 152 8.26 -2.07 22.37
N PRO A 153 7.42 -2.91 21.77
CA PRO A 153 6.22 -2.43 21.11
C PRO A 153 5.21 -1.86 22.14
N LEU A 154 4.86 -0.58 22.03
CA LEU A 154 3.95 0.13 22.96
C LEU A 154 2.45 -0.19 22.71
N ASP A 155 2.15 -0.88 21.63
CA ASP A 155 0.81 -1.27 21.22
C ASP A 155 0.33 -2.56 21.93
N LYS A 156 -0.93 -2.55 22.34
CA LYS A 156 -1.60 -3.70 22.98
C LYS A 156 -2.11 -4.75 21.98
N LEU A 157 -1.55 -4.83 20.76
CA LEU A 157 -2.07 -5.73 19.74
C LEU A 157 -1.69 -7.20 20.01
N ARG A 158 -2.58 -8.12 19.62
CA ARG A 158 -2.28 -9.55 19.58
C ARG A 158 -1.15 -9.82 18.59
N ALA A 159 0.00 -10.25 19.09
CA ALA A 159 1.12 -10.66 18.26
C ALA A 159 0.94 -12.11 17.79
N TYR A 160 1.05 -12.32 16.48
CA TYR A 160 0.99 -13.65 15.87
C TYR A 160 2.38 -14.30 15.88
N SER A 161 2.46 -15.58 16.24
CA SER A 161 3.65 -16.40 16.00
C SER A 161 3.50 -17.02 14.62
N LYS A 162 4.50 -16.85 13.76
CA LYS A 162 4.53 -17.52 12.47
C LYS A 162 4.52 -19.03 12.65
#